data_AF-A0A0C9YSK0-F1
#
_entry.id   AF-A0A0C9YSK0-F1
#
_cell.length_a   1.000
_cell.length_b   1.000
_cell.length_c   1.000
_cell.angle_alpha   90.00
_cell.angle_beta   90.00
_cell.angle_gamma   90.00
#
_symmetry.space_group_name_H-M   'P 1'
#
loop_
_entity.id
_entity.type
_entity.pdbx_description
1 polymer ?
#
loop_
_entity_poly.entity_id
_entity_poly.type
_entity_poly.pdbx_seq_one_letter_code
_entity_poly.pdbx_strand_id
1 'polypeptide(L)'
;ENAIEARDVWSFLDTVTSRGVIGVSASYGDNCQLSAIAFSSPSRALVVHFTGDALPRTSSYRDRSRIVRGRKLLEEQILCNIDYQKYAFRMDRIAIALYLDLALRMDRAVDMLSVSPSDRRSPWALMDAMGGEEILHQWNVKELFFSDELRPVSDSDLVQQAWAACEAALLPHMAAPFHTVRRIRTTAIPDEHLSVLAKISHDRELLDSLKPLTMKNDVTPDIAVNMDNLTLTCSRYLTRIRNSAQQYLQIETRRGAQVFGHAIHVEGRKAQVEFLGSLGGDAIESVTTFGKAHLTSAEAYREYVILAILQGESTLLSHPFVKAIWFPKHLIWWSPSKHSDSKIPIRCANLKVNPSQGRAIEKILSASDADRVVLIQGPPGTGKTTVITAAVTS
;
A
#
# COMPACT_ATOMS: atom_id res chain seq x y z
N GLU A 1 16.50 19.57 3.46
CA GLU A 1 17.67 18.78 3.89
C GLU A 1 19.00 19.55 3.84
N ASN A 2 19.31 20.35 2.81
CA ASN A 2 20.61 21.05 2.69
C ASN A 2 20.89 22.11 3.77
N ALA A 3 19.83 22.54 4.46
CA ALA A 3 19.86 23.60 5.47
C ALA A 3 19.70 23.07 6.89
N ILE A 4 19.50 21.76 7.09
CA ILE A 4 19.30 21.24 8.44
C ILE A 4 20.64 21.27 9.20
N GLU A 5 20.66 22.04 10.28
CA GLU A 5 21.82 22.15 11.16
C GLU A 5 21.54 21.45 12.49
N ALA A 6 22.62 21.14 13.21
CA ALA A 6 22.51 20.50 14.52
C ALA A 6 21.60 21.33 15.46
N ARG A 7 21.71 22.66 15.41
CA ARG A 7 20.90 23.56 16.24
C ARG A 7 19.39 23.41 16.00
N ASP A 8 18.97 23.14 14.76
CA ASP A 8 17.56 23.04 14.42
C ASP A 8 16.98 21.75 15.00
N VAL A 9 17.75 20.66 14.88
CA VAL A 9 17.43 19.36 15.46
C VAL A 9 17.42 19.43 16.99
N TRP A 10 18.45 20.00 17.62
CA TRP A 10 18.52 20.13 19.08
C TRP A 10 17.40 21.01 19.63
N SER A 11 17.12 22.15 18.99
CA SER A 11 16.02 23.04 19.42
C SER A 11 14.64 22.39 19.32
N PHE A 12 14.48 21.42 18.41
CA PHE A 12 13.29 20.56 18.37
C PHE A 12 13.33 19.50 19.49
N LEU A 13 14.44 18.77 19.62
CA LEU A 13 14.59 17.70 20.61
C LEU A 13 14.45 18.18 22.05
N ASP A 14 14.86 19.41 22.37
CA ASP A 14 14.66 20.04 23.68
C ASP A 14 13.17 20.18 24.07
N THR A 15 12.26 20.07 23.11
CA THR A 15 10.82 20.10 23.35
C THR A 15 10.17 18.72 23.39
N VAL A 16 10.93 17.66 23.11
CA VAL A 16 10.45 16.29 23.25
C VAL A 16 10.30 15.99 24.74
N THR A 17 9.14 15.46 25.11
CA THR A 17 8.84 15.16 26.51
C THR A 17 9.83 14.13 27.09
N SER A 18 9.91 14.05 28.41
CA SER A 18 10.71 13.02 29.09
C SER A 18 10.30 11.58 28.76
N ARG A 19 9.12 11.39 28.15
CA ARG A 19 8.64 10.09 27.64
C ARG A 19 9.25 9.71 26.29
N GLY A 20 9.99 10.62 25.64
CA GLY A 20 10.68 10.36 24.37
C GLY A 20 9.74 10.16 23.18
N VAL A 21 8.53 10.71 23.21
CA VAL A 21 7.52 10.52 22.15
C VAL A 21 7.72 11.55 21.04
N ILE A 22 7.87 11.07 19.80
CA ILE A 22 7.90 11.90 18.60
C ILE A 22 6.82 11.41 17.64
N GLY A 23 5.89 12.29 17.27
CA GLY A 23 4.94 12.01 16.19
C GLY A 23 5.57 12.28 14.83
N VAL A 24 5.22 11.49 13.82
CA VAL A 24 5.83 11.53 12.49
C VAL A 24 4.75 11.46 11.40
N SER A 25 4.91 12.25 10.37
CA SER A 25 4.11 12.20 9.13
C SER A 25 5.01 12.47 7.93
N ALA A 26 4.56 12.09 6.74
CA ALA A 26 5.30 12.29 5.51
C ALA A 26 4.37 12.71 4.37
N SER A 27 4.87 13.59 3.51
CA SER A 27 4.24 13.90 2.23
C SER A 27 5.04 13.28 1.09
N TYR A 28 4.34 13.00 0.00
CA TYR A 28 4.88 12.33 -1.17
C TYR A 28 4.58 13.17 -2.40
N GLY A 29 5.58 13.37 -3.24
CA GLY A 29 5.44 14.07 -4.52
C GLY A 29 5.05 13.12 -5.66
N ASP A 30 5.34 13.58 -6.87
CA ASP A 30 5.16 12.78 -8.08
C ASP A 30 5.89 11.43 -7.99
N ASN A 31 5.32 10.42 -8.65
CA ASN A 31 5.81 9.04 -8.61
C ASN A 31 5.90 8.44 -7.20
N CYS A 32 5.16 8.98 -6.22
CA CYS A 32 5.14 8.51 -4.83
C CYS A 32 6.50 8.62 -4.11
N GLN A 33 7.38 9.52 -4.56
CA GLN A 33 8.65 9.80 -3.89
C GLN A 33 8.44 10.65 -2.63
N LEU A 34 9.18 10.37 -1.56
CA LEU A 34 9.17 11.18 -0.33
C LEU A 34 9.59 12.63 -0.62
N SER A 35 8.69 13.58 -0.38
CA SER A 35 8.94 15.01 -0.61
C SER A 35 9.23 15.76 0.69
N ALA A 36 8.55 15.44 1.78
CA ALA A 36 8.87 15.97 3.10
C ALA A 36 8.52 14.98 4.22
N ILE A 37 9.16 15.19 5.37
CA ILE A 37 8.84 14.50 6.63
C ILE A 37 8.68 15.55 7.73
N ALA A 38 7.66 15.41 8.57
CA ALA A 38 7.53 16.21 9.78
C ALA A 38 7.72 15.34 11.02
N PHE A 39 8.40 15.92 12.00
CA PHE A 39 8.53 15.39 13.36
C PHE A 39 7.84 16.37 14.30
N SER A 40 7.00 15.87 15.21
CA SER A 40 6.32 16.70 16.20
C SER A 40 6.61 16.24 17.61
N SER A 41 6.88 17.23 18.46
CA SER A 41 6.65 17.18 19.90
C SER A 41 5.28 17.81 20.20
N PRO A 42 4.84 17.86 21.46
CA PRO A 42 3.58 18.52 21.82
C PRO A 42 3.55 20.02 21.49
N SER A 43 4.71 20.69 21.49
CA SER A 43 4.80 22.15 21.38
C SER A 43 5.49 22.66 20.12
N ARG A 44 6.22 21.81 19.40
CA ARG A 44 6.96 22.21 18.19
C ARG A 44 6.96 21.09 17.16
N ALA A 45 7.09 21.50 15.90
CA ALA A 45 7.33 20.58 14.81
C ALA A 45 8.58 21.00 14.02
N LEU A 46 9.29 20.00 13.50
CA LEU A 46 10.39 20.13 12.57
C LEU A 46 9.96 19.52 11.24
N VAL A 47 9.84 20.35 10.20
CA VAL A 47 9.55 19.90 8.84
C VAL A 47 10.84 19.88 8.03
N VAL A 48 11.13 18.73 7.42
CA VAL A 48 12.29 18.56 6.56
C VAL A 48 11.80 18.27 5.14
N HIS A 49 12.04 19.23 4.26
CA HIS A 49 11.82 19.09 2.82
C HIS A 49 13.00 18.40 2.13
N PHE A 50 12.71 17.47 1.24
CA PHE A 50 13.67 16.76 0.41
C PHE A 50 13.56 17.25 -1.03
N THR A 51 14.71 17.47 -1.68
CA THR A 51 14.73 17.72 -3.11
C THR A 51 14.69 16.36 -3.80
N GLY A 52 13.66 16.10 -4.62
CA GLY A 52 13.47 14.85 -5.36
C GLY A 52 14.69 14.41 -6.17
N ASP A 53 14.73 13.10 -6.45
CA ASP A 53 15.84 12.26 -6.90
C ASP A 53 17.17 12.88 -7.38
N ALA A 54 18.24 12.28 -6.83
CA ALA A 54 19.65 12.48 -7.12
C ALA A 54 20.15 13.91 -6.88
N LEU A 55 21.08 14.05 -5.93
CA LEU A 55 21.98 15.20 -5.79
C LEU A 55 22.16 15.87 -7.15
N PRO A 56 21.63 17.08 -7.37
CA PRO A 56 21.55 17.66 -8.71
C PRO A 56 22.88 17.46 -9.41
N ARG A 57 22.92 16.97 -10.65
CA ARG A 57 24.20 16.75 -11.35
C ARG A 57 25.04 18.03 -11.40
N THR A 58 24.38 19.18 -11.23
CA THR A 58 24.92 20.55 -11.13
C THR A 58 25.15 21.05 -9.70
N SER A 59 24.76 20.32 -8.64
CA SER A 59 24.92 20.75 -7.25
C SER A 59 26.41 20.80 -6.90
N SER A 60 26.84 21.86 -6.21
CA SER A 60 28.22 21.95 -5.77
C SER A 60 28.56 20.79 -4.81
N TYR A 61 29.84 20.40 -4.76
CA TYR A 61 30.32 19.42 -3.78
C TYR A 61 29.92 19.78 -2.34
N ARG A 62 29.86 21.08 -2.03
CA ARG A 62 29.44 21.60 -0.72
C ARG A 62 27.97 21.33 -0.42
N ASP A 63 27.08 21.42 -1.41
CA ASP A 63 25.66 21.13 -1.21
C ASP A 63 25.44 19.64 -0.96
N ARG A 64 26.17 18.79 -1.69
CA ARG A 64 26.11 17.34 -1.49
C ARG A 64 26.58 16.93 -0.11
N SER A 65 27.70 17.48 0.36
CA SER A 65 28.21 17.17 1.70
C SER A 65 27.28 17.66 2.80
N ARG A 66 26.60 18.81 2.61
CA ARG A 66 25.56 19.30 3.52
C ARG A 66 24.35 18.37 3.57
N ILE A 67 23.87 17.88 2.42
CA ILE A 67 22.78 16.89 2.37
C ILE A 67 23.14 15.63 3.14
N VAL A 68 24.30 15.03 2.83
CA VAL A 68 24.76 13.81 3.50
C VAL A 68 24.89 14.02 5.00
N ARG A 69 25.44 15.16 5.42
CA ARG A 69 25.54 15.53 6.84
C ARG A 69 24.16 15.68 7.49
N GLY A 70 23.22 16.34 6.81
CA GLY A 70 21.86 16.54 7.31
C GLY A 70 21.08 15.25 7.46
N ARG A 71 21.17 14.35 6.47
CA ARG A 71 20.59 13.00 6.52
C ARG A 71 21.17 12.18 7.66
N LYS A 72 22.50 12.17 7.80
CA LYS A 72 23.18 11.48 8.90
C LYS A 72 22.75 12.02 10.27
N LEU A 73 22.62 13.35 10.40
CA LEU A 73 22.13 13.97 11.61
C LEU A 73 20.70 13.54 11.95
N LEU A 74 19.79 13.51 10.96
CA LEU A 74 18.42 13.03 11.15
C LEU A 74 18.38 11.56 11.56
N GLU A 75 19.18 10.73 10.92
CA GLU A 75 19.27 9.31 11.22
C GLU A 75 19.77 9.07 12.65
N GLU A 76 20.90 9.68 13.02
CA GLU A 76 21.53 9.46 14.33
C GLU A 76 20.73 10.07 15.48
N GLN A 77 20.22 11.29 15.31
CA GLN A 77 19.63 12.05 16.41
C GLN A 77 18.14 11.80 16.60
N ILE A 78 17.43 11.50 15.51
CA ILE A 78 15.98 11.24 15.55
C ILE A 78 15.72 9.78 15.19
N LEU A 79 15.87 9.37 13.93
CA LEU A 79 15.28 8.13 13.39
C LEU A 79 15.78 6.85 14.08
N CYS A 80 17.08 6.75 14.33
CA CYS A 80 17.74 5.60 14.97
C CYS A 80 18.10 5.85 16.44
N ASN A 81 17.81 7.04 16.98
CA ASN A 81 18.04 7.32 18.39
C ASN A 81 17.08 6.48 19.25
N ILE A 82 17.64 5.67 20.15
CA ILE A 82 16.90 4.76 21.01
C ILE A 82 16.09 5.47 22.10
N ASP A 83 16.47 6.69 22.48
CA ASP A 83 15.77 7.45 23.51
C ASP A 83 14.39 7.93 23.05
N TYR A 84 14.17 7.92 21.73
CA TYR A 84 12.92 8.36 21.13
C TYR A 84 12.14 7.22 20.46
N GLN A 85 10.84 7.19 20.71
CA GLN A 85 9.87 6.31 20.06
C GLN A 85 9.05 7.14 19.06
N LYS A 86 8.96 6.65 17.82
CA LYS A 86 8.41 7.40 16.69
C LYS A 86 7.04 6.84 16.36
N TYR A 87 6.02 7.68 16.30
CA TYR A 87 4.63 7.26 16.10
C TYR A 87 4.07 7.84 14.80
N ALA A 88 3.46 7.01 13.96
CA ALA A 88 2.80 7.45 12.74
C ALA A 88 1.67 6.50 12.36
N PHE A 89 0.65 7.00 11.65
CA PHE A 89 -0.47 6.17 11.21
C PHE A 89 -0.08 5.17 10.10
N ARG A 90 0.86 5.50 9.20
CA ARG A 90 1.37 4.56 8.20
C ARG A 90 2.90 4.48 8.26
N MET A 91 3.39 4.02 9.40
CA MET A 91 4.83 4.02 9.67
C MET A 91 5.58 3.05 8.74
N ASP A 92 4.93 1.99 8.28
CA ASP A 92 5.44 1.09 7.25
C ASP A 92 5.82 1.85 5.96
N ARG A 93 4.91 2.68 5.47
CA ARG A 93 5.12 3.49 4.26
C ARG A 93 6.24 4.50 4.45
N ILE A 94 6.29 5.18 5.59
CA ILE A 94 7.33 6.17 5.91
C ILE A 94 8.70 5.50 6.00
N ALA A 95 8.82 4.40 6.75
CA ALA A 95 10.07 3.69 6.96
C ALA A 95 10.65 3.16 5.64
N ILE A 96 9.80 2.67 4.74
CA ILE A 96 10.23 2.20 3.42
C ILE A 96 10.67 3.35 2.53
N ALA A 97 9.91 4.46 2.49
CA ALA A 97 10.27 5.61 1.67
C ALA A 97 11.59 6.25 2.11
N LEU A 98 11.82 6.35 3.42
CA LEU A 98 13.09 6.81 3.99
C LEU A 98 14.28 5.96 3.49
N TYR A 99 14.13 4.63 3.46
CA TYR A 99 15.16 3.74 2.95
C TYR A 99 15.32 3.86 1.43
N LEU A 100 14.22 3.79 0.68
CA LEU A 100 14.25 3.80 -0.78
C LEU A 100 14.82 5.10 -1.34
N ASP A 101 14.32 6.24 -0.87
CA ASP A 101 14.57 7.54 -1.47
C ASP A 101 15.82 8.20 -0.89
N LEU A 102 16.14 7.92 0.38
CA LEU A 102 17.18 8.62 1.12
C LEU A 102 18.27 7.72 1.70
N ALA A 103 18.15 6.39 1.59
CA ALA A 103 18.99 5.40 2.25
C ALA A 103 19.04 5.55 3.79
N LEU A 104 17.97 6.09 4.38
CA LEU A 104 17.85 6.27 5.83
C LEU A 104 17.15 5.10 6.48
N ARG A 105 17.64 4.70 7.65
CA ARG A 105 17.03 3.67 8.49
C ARG A 105 16.33 4.30 9.69
N MET A 106 15.53 3.48 10.37
CA MET A 106 14.71 3.88 11.50
C MET A 106 14.65 2.74 12.51
N ASP A 107 14.65 3.09 13.79
CA ASP A 107 14.47 2.17 14.91
C ASP A 107 13.39 2.70 15.89
N ARG A 108 12.78 1.77 16.63
CA ARG A 108 11.71 2.01 17.61
C ARG A 108 10.51 2.76 17.03
N ALA A 109 10.16 2.50 15.78
CA ALA A 109 8.99 3.11 15.16
C ALA A 109 7.73 2.30 15.47
N VAL A 110 6.62 2.98 15.69
CA VAL A 110 5.31 2.43 15.99
C VAL A 110 4.38 2.82 14.87
N ASP A 111 3.81 1.80 14.25
CA ASP A 111 2.68 1.98 13.36
C ASP A 111 1.40 2.04 14.20
N MET A 112 0.80 3.23 14.28
CA MET A 112 -0.32 3.49 15.19
C MET A 112 -1.59 2.78 14.74
N LEU A 113 -1.79 2.58 13.43
CA LEU A 113 -2.96 1.88 12.92
C LEU A 113 -2.95 0.38 13.26
N SER A 114 -1.85 -0.16 13.79
CA SER A 114 -1.80 -1.53 14.31
C SER A 114 -2.60 -1.76 15.59
N VAL A 115 -3.06 -0.70 16.29
CA VAL A 115 -3.95 -0.86 17.46
C VAL A 115 -5.41 -1.09 17.06
N SER A 116 -5.77 -0.75 15.83
CA SER A 116 -7.13 -0.84 15.32
C SER A 116 -7.43 -2.23 14.77
N PRO A 117 -8.60 -2.84 15.08
CA PRO A 117 -9.09 -4.03 14.40
C PRO A 117 -9.73 -3.69 13.03
N SER A 118 -10.05 -2.42 12.79
CA SER A 118 -10.63 -1.90 11.55
C SER A 118 -9.63 -1.90 10.39
N ASP A 119 -10.15 -1.85 9.15
CA ASP A 119 -9.30 -1.69 7.97
C ASP A 119 -8.42 -0.43 8.08
N ARG A 120 -7.12 -0.56 7.81
CA ARG A 120 -6.13 0.50 8.03
C ARG A 120 -6.36 1.73 7.16
N ARG A 121 -7.09 1.63 6.05
CA ARG A 121 -7.46 2.79 5.23
C ARG A 121 -8.85 3.34 5.59
N SER A 122 -9.50 2.80 6.62
CA SER A 122 -10.76 3.34 7.11
C SER A 122 -10.55 4.54 8.02
N PRO A 123 -11.47 5.52 8.03
CA PRO A 123 -11.48 6.57 9.05
C PRO A 123 -11.55 6.00 10.48
N TRP A 124 -12.18 4.85 10.67
CA TRP A 124 -12.31 4.18 11.97
C TRP A 124 -10.95 3.78 12.55
N ALA A 125 -10.04 3.26 11.72
CA ALA A 125 -8.71 2.89 12.21
C ALA A 125 -7.91 4.10 12.73
N LEU A 126 -8.10 5.27 12.09
CA LEU A 126 -7.53 6.54 12.55
C LEU A 126 -8.16 7.00 13.87
N MET A 127 -9.49 6.92 13.98
CA MET A 127 -10.21 7.27 15.21
C MET A 127 -9.77 6.38 16.39
N ASP A 128 -9.72 5.06 16.18
CA ASP A 128 -9.26 4.09 17.17
C ASP A 128 -7.83 4.39 17.62
N ALA A 129 -6.94 4.67 16.66
CA ALA A 129 -5.54 5.00 16.94
C ALA A 129 -5.35 6.37 17.62
N MET A 130 -6.32 7.28 17.54
CA MET A 130 -6.27 8.58 18.18
C MET A 130 -7.05 8.68 19.50
N GLY A 131 -7.62 7.57 19.96
CA GLY A 131 -8.31 7.52 21.26
C GLY A 131 -9.84 7.62 21.21
N GLY A 132 -10.46 7.56 20.03
CA GLY A 132 -11.90 7.41 19.83
C GLY A 132 -12.72 8.70 19.64
N GLU A 133 -14.03 8.54 19.45
CA GLU A 133 -14.97 9.64 19.12
C GLU A 133 -15.20 10.63 20.26
N GLU A 134 -14.95 10.25 21.52
CA GLU A 134 -15.11 11.17 22.66
C GLU A 134 -14.16 12.38 22.57
N ILE A 135 -13.06 12.24 21.83
CA ILE A 135 -11.99 13.23 21.73
C ILE A 135 -11.98 13.89 20.35
N LEU A 136 -12.52 13.22 19.33
CA LEU A 136 -12.32 13.61 17.93
C LEU A 136 -13.61 13.77 17.14
N HIS A 137 -13.64 14.79 16.28
CA HIS A 137 -14.65 14.93 15.26
C HIS A 137 -14.23 14.17 13.99
N GLN A 138 -15.01 13.16 13.61
CA GLN A 138 -14.74 12.31 12.43
C GLN A 138 -14.55 13.13 11.14
N TRP A 139 -15.27 14.24 10.99
CA TRP A 139 -15.12 15.13 9.83
C TRP A 139 -13.70 15.68 9.71
N ASN A 140 -13.13 16.19 10.80
CA ASN A 140 -11.78 16.77 10.80
C ASN A 140 -10.71 15.71 10.48
N VAL A 141 -10.91 14.47 10.97
CA VAL A 141 -10.03 13.34 10.62
C VAL A 141 -10.14 12.99 9.14
N LYS A 142 -11.35 12.97 8.59
CA LYS A 142 -11.56 12.75 7.15
C LYS A 142 -10.89 13.84 6.32
N GLU A 143 -11.07 15.09 6.71
CA GLU A 143 -10.46 16.25 6.02
C GLU A 143 -8.94 16.20 6.09
N LEU A 144 -8.34 15.87 7.24
CA LEU A 144 -6.87 15.88 7.40
C LEU A 144 -6.15 14.69 6.72
N PHE A 145 -6.78 13.51 6.65
CA PHE A 145 -6.11 12.28 6.21
C PHE A 145 -6.59 11.75 4.84
N PHE A 146 -7.70 12.25 4.30
CA PHE A 146 -8.28 11.74 3.05
C PHE A 146 -8.55 12.81 2.00
N SER A 147 -8.24 14.09 2.26
CA SER A 147 -8.32 15.16 1.25
C SER A 147 -7.19 15.12 0.21
N ASP A 148 -6.15 14.32 0.47
CA ASP A 148 -4.95 14.10 -0.38
C ASP A 148 -5.24 13.74 -1.84
N GLU A 149 -6.43 13.21 -2.16
CA GLU A 149 -6.72 12.77 -3.53
C GLU A 149 -6.91 13.93 -4.54
N LEU A 150 -7.03 15.18 -4.05
CA LEU A 150 -7.34 16.34 -4.90
C LEU A 150 -6.35 17.50 -4.76
N ARG A 151 -5.49 17.53 -3.73
CA ARG A 151 -4.60 18.65 -3.44
C ARG A 151 -3.26 18.17 -2.85
N PRO A 152 -2.13 18.83 -3.16
CA PRO A 152 -0.88 18.57 -2.47
C PRO A 152 -1.01 18.82 -0.97
N VAL A 153 -0.45 17.93 -0.15
CA VAL A 153 -0.39 18.08 1.32
C VAL A 153 0.37 19.35 1.67
N SER A 154 -0.25 20.25 2.44
CA SER A 154 0.43 21.45 2.91
C SER A 154 1.35 21.14 4.10
N ASP A 155 2.34 21.98 4.36
CA ASP A 155 3.18 21.87 5.57
C ASP A 155 2.33 21.90 6.85
N SER A 156 1.21 22.62 6.83
CA SER A 156 0.26 22.66 7.96
C SER A 156 -0.38 21.30 8.19
N ASP A 157 -0.88 20.65 7.14
CA ASP A 157 -1.51 19.32 7.24
C ASP A 157 -0.49 18.29 7.71
N LEU A 158 0.72 18.34 7.13
CA LEU A 158 1.82 17.45 7.51
C LEU A 158 2.14 17.60 9.01
N VAL A 159 2.31 18.84 9.50
CA VAL A 159 2.56 19.11 10.92
C VAL A 159 1.39 18.65 11.79
N GLN A 160 0.14 18.89 11.38
CA GLN A 160 -1.04 18.46 12.12
C GLN A 160 -1.13 16.93 12.23
N GLN A 161 -0.81 16.20 11.16
CA GLN A 161 -0.76 14.74 11.19
C GLN A 161 0.33 14.22 12.14
N ALA A 162 1.53 14.81 12.11
CA ALA A 162 2.61 14.45 13.02
C ALA A 162 2.26 14.79 14.47
N TRP A 163 1.65 15.96 14.71
CA TRP A 163 1.21 16.38 16.03
C TRP A 163 0.11 15.47 16.58
N ALA A 164 -0.89 15.12 15.75
CA ALA A 164 -1.95 14.17 16.13
C ALA A 164 -1.36 12.82 16.54
N ALA A 165 -0.35 12.32 15.82
CA ALA A 165 0.36 11.10 16.19
C ALA A 165 1.11 11.23 17.53
N CYS A 166 1.71 12.39 17.81
CA CYS A 166 2.39 12.68 19.07
C CYS A 166 1.41 12.71 20.24
N GLU A 167 0.34 13.50 20.12
CA GLU A 167 -0.68 13.65 21.17
C GLU A 167 -1.38 12.34 21.49
N ALA A 168 -1.80 11.60 20.46
CA ALA A 168 -2.45 10.31 20.65
C ALA A 168 -1.55 9.31 21.38
N ALA A 169 -0.24 9.32 21.12
CA ALA A 169 0.73 8.49 21.84
C ALA A 169 0.94 8.92 23.30
N LEU A 170 0.63 10.17 23.64
CA LEU A 170 0.73 10.69 25.00
C LEU A 170 -0.52 10.43 25.83
N LEU A 171 -1.68 10.18 25.20
CA LEU A 171 -2.94 9.84 25.88
C LEU A 171 -2.75 8.66 26.85
N PRO A 172 -3.12 8.80 28.14
CA PRO A 172 -2.92 7.76 29.13
C PRO A 172 -3.56 6.41 28.78
N HIS A 173 -4.78 6.41 28.24
CA HIS A 173 -5.49 5.18 27.87
C HIS A 173 -4.91 4.49 26.63
N MET A 174 -4.19 5.22 25.78
CA MET A 174 -3.54 4.67 24.58
C MET A 174 -2.16 4.07 24.88
N ALA A 175 -1.59 4.29 26.06
CA ALA A 175 -0.28 3.78 26.43
C ALA A 175 -0.20 2.25 26.38
N ALA A 176 -1.22 1.55 26.89
CA ALA A 176 -1.26 0.08 26.89
C ALA A 176 -1.44 -0.50 25.47
N PRO A 177 -2.41 -0.04 24.65
CA PRO A 177 -2.53 -0.46 23.25
C PRO A 177 -1.25 -0.26 22.44
N PHE A 178 -0.58 0.90 22.54
CA PHE A 178 0.67 1.12 21.82
C PHE A 178 1.84 0.29 22.36
N HIS A 179 1.81 -0.10 23.64
CA HIS A 179 2.85 -0.96 24.18
C HIS A 179 2.82 -2.37 23.57
N THR A 180 1.64 -2.87 23.16
CA THR A 180 1.50 -4.21 22.55
C THR A 180 1.91 -4.25 21.08
N VAL A 181 1.95 -3.10 20.38
CA VAL A 181 2.34 -3.02 18.97
C VAL A 181 3.83 -3.32 18.80
N ARG A 182 4.21 -4.25 17.93
CA ARG A 182 5.62 -4.47 17.63
C ARG A 182 6.24 -3.29 16.88
N ARG A 183 7.49 -3.00 17.22
CA ARG A 183 8.20 -1.85 16.67
C ARG A 183 8.81 -2.21 15.33
N ILE A 184 8.69 -1.32 14.36
CA ILE A 184 9.43 -1.41 13.11
C ILE A 184 10.91 -1.10 13.39
N ARG A 185 11.79 -1.97 12.89
CA ARG A 185 13.25 -1.83 13.02
C ARG A 185 13.93 -2.10 11.69
N THR A 186 14.05 -1.08 10.85
CA THR A 186 14.70 -1.28 9.55
C THR A 186 16.19 -1.53 9.72
N THR A 187 16.82 -1.03 10.78
CA THR A 187 18.23 -1.31 11.13
C THR A 187 18.56 -2.80 11.29
N ALA A 188 17.59 -3.63 11.67
CA ALA A 188 17.77 -5.07 11.83
C ALA A 188 17.58 -5.87 10.53
N ILE A 189 17.13 -5.23 9.45
CA ILE A 189 16.82 -5.89 8.18
C ILE A 189 18.00 -5.70 7.21
N PRO A 190 18.51 -6.77 6.57
CA PRO A 190 19.56 -6.67 5.56
C PRO A 190 19.18 -5.74 4.40
N ASP A 191 20.15 -5.03 3.83
CA ASP A 191 19.92 -4.10 2.70
C ASP A 191 19.23 -4.77 1.51
N GLU A 192 19.62 -5.99 1.16
CA GLU A 192 18.99 -6.75 0.08
C GLU A 192 17.50 -6.99 0.31
N HIS A 193 17.12 -7.30 1.55
CA HIS A 193 15.74 -7.52 1.95
C HIS A 193 14.95 -6.21 1.95
N LEU A 194 15.51 -5.13 2.52
CA LEU A 194 14.89 -3.82 2.46
C LEU A 194 14.72 -3.32 1.03
N SER A 195 15.67 -3.58 0.14
CA SER A 195 15.60 -3.19 -1.27
C SER A 195 14.43 -3.89 -2.00
N VAL A 196 14.21 -5.18 -1.72
CA VAL A 196 13.06 -5.92 -2.25
C VAL A 196 11.74 -5.38 -1.68
N LEU A 197 11.66 -5.16 -0.36
CA LEU A 197 10.46 -4.59 0.27
C LEU A 197 10.14 -3.19 -0.27
N ALA A 198 11.18 -2.37 -0.44
CA ALA A 198 11.07 -1.04 -0.98
C ALA A 198 10.54 -1.06 -2.41
N LYS A 199 11.09 -1.93 -3.26
CA LYS A 199 10.59 -2.13 -4.62
C LYS A 199 9.11 -2.55 -4.63
N ILE A 200 8.76 -3.59 -3.87
CA ILE A 200 7.38 -4.13 -3.83
C ILE A 200 6.38 -3.06 -3.37
N SER A 201 6.77 -2.27 -2.36
CA SER A 201 5.90 -1.23 -1.80
C SER A 201 5.77 -0.03 -2.73
N HIS A 202 6.88 0.43 -3.31
CA HIS A 202 6.89 1.56 -4.23
C HIS A 202 6.14 1.27 -5.52
N ASP A 203 6.40 0.12 -6.16
CA ASP A 203 5.63 -0.31 -7.35
C ASP A 203 4.12 -0.33 -7.05
N ARG A 204 3.74 -0.73 -5.84
CA ARG A 204 2.35 -0.79 -5.40
C ARG A 204 1.75 0.61 -5.18
N GLU A 205 2.46 1.52 -4.53
CA GLU A 205 2.00 2.91 -4.37
C GLU A 205 1.87 3.60 -5.73
N LEU A 206 2.81 3.35 -6.67
CA LEU A 206 2.73 3.85 -8.04
C LEU A 206 1.52 3.28 -8.81
N LEU A 207 1.28 1.98 -8.70
CA LEU A 207 0.09 1.37 -9.32
C LEU A 207 -1.22 1.90 -8.71
N ASP A 208 -1.22 2.16 -7.41
CA ASP A 208 -2.37 2.76 -6.72
C ASP A 208 -2.58 4.21 -7.18
N SER A 209 -1.53 5.02 -7.31
CA SER A 209 -1.63 6.41 -7.80
C SER A 209 -2.09 6.51 -9.26
N LEU A 210 -1.81 5.49 -10.07
CA LEU A 210 -2.29 5.39 -11.45
C LEU A 210 -3.74 4.89 -11.58
N LYS A 211 -4.41 4.50 -10.49
CA LYS A 211 -5.83 4.12 -10.54
C LYS A 211 -6.67 5.32 -10.98
N PRO A 212 -7.58 5.16 -11.96
CA PRO A 212 -8.38 6.28 -12.43
C PRO A 212 -9.37 6.72 -11.35
N LEU A 213 -9.53 8.04 -11.19
CA LEU A 213 -10.57 8.66 -10.36
C LEU A 213 -11.94 8.66 -11.03
N THR A 214 -11.98 8.43 -12.34
CA THR A 214 -13.22 8.36 -13.12
C THR A 214 -13.14 7.18 -14.08
N MET A 215 -14.15 6.32 -14.06
CA MET A 215 -14.22 5.14 -14.92
C MET A 215 -15.61 5.02 -15.52
N LYS A 216 -15.70 5.00 -16.86
CA LYS A 216 -16.94 4.65 -17.55
C LYS A 216 -17.16 3.14 -17.45
N ASN A 217 -18.31 2.72 -16.95
CA ASN A 217 -18.66 1.33 -16.74
C ASN A 217 -19.35 0.76 -17.99
N ASP A 218 -18.90 -0.41 -18.46
CA ASP A 218 -19.49 -1.05 -19.64
C ASP A 218 -20.74 -1.86 -19.24
N VAL A 219 -21.86 -1.18 -18.99
CA VAL A 219 -23.10 -1.79 -18.50
C VAL A 219 -23.88 -2.45 -19.65
N THR A 220 -24.45 -3.64 -19.39
CA THR A 220 -25.32 -4.34 -20.34
C THR A 220 -26.71 -3.69 -20.41
N PRO A 221 -27.45 -3.86 -21.53
CA PRO A 221 -28.80 -3.31 -21.65
C PRO A 221 -29.79 -3.87 -20.62
N ASP A 222 -29.53 -5.09 -20.13
CA ASP A 222 -30.37 -5.78 -19.14
C ASP A 222 -30.23 -5.11 -17.77
N ILE A 223 -31.12 -4.16 -17.51
CA ILE A 223 -31.18 -3.38 -16.27
C ILE A 223 -32.48 -3.73 -15.55
N ALA A 224 -32.37 -4.15 -14.28
CA ALA A 224 -33.53 -4.35 -13.43
C ALA A 224 -33.67 -3.16 -12.46
N VAL A 225 -34.79 -2.45 -12.56
CA VAL A 225 -35.11 -1.27 -11.74
C VAL A 225 -36.21 -1.64 -10.75
N ASN A 226 -35.91 -1.50 -9.46
CA ASN A 226 -36.90 -1.45 -8.37
C ASN A 226 -36.98 0.01 -7.87
N MET A 227 -38.01 0.34 -7.09
CA MET A 227 -38.31 1.74 -6.70
C MET A 227 -37.08 2.55 -6.23
N ASP A 228 -36.21 1.97 -5.40
CA ASP A 228 -35.03 2.66 -4.84
C ASP A 228 -33.69 1.98 -5.21
N ASN A 229 -33.74 0.86 -5.92
CA ASN A 229 -32.59 0.00 -6.16
C ASN A 229 -32.45 -0.36 -7.64
N LEU A 230 -31.24 -0.18 -8.15
CA LEU A 230 -30.88 -0.46 -9.53
C LEU A 230 -29.90 -1.63 -9.58
N THR A 231 -30.26 -2.69 -10.30
CA THR A 231 -29.31 -3.78 -10.57
C THR A 231 -28.67 -3.58 -11.93
N LEU A 232 -27.35 -3.39 -11.90
CA LEU A 232 -26.50 -3.22 -13.08
C LEU A 232 -25.63 -4.45 -13.29
N THR A 233 -25.47 -4.86 -14.54
CA THR A 233 -24.50 -5.89 -14.92
C THR A 233 -23.46 -5.31 -15.86
N CYS A 234 -22.18 -5.41 -15.51
CA CYS A 234 -21.09 -4.97 -16.39
C CYS A 234 -20.71 -6.10 -17.36
N SER A 235 -20.58 -5.78 -18.65
CA SER A 235 -20.15 -6.72 -19.69
C SER A 235 -18.70 -7.18 -19.46
N ARG A 236 -17.81 -6.24 -19.11
CA ARG A 236 -16.39 -6.49 -18.82
C ARG A 236 -16.11 -6.48 -17.32
N TYR A 237 -15.30 -7.43 -16.87
CA TYR A 237 -14.90 -7.52 -15.46
C TYR A 237 -13.96 -6.38 -15.05
N LEU A 238 -13.22 -5.80 -16.00
CA LEU A 238 -12.29 -4.68 -15.76
C LEU A 238 -13.01 -3.39 -15.36
N THR A 239 -14.17 -3.12 -15.97
CA THR A 239 -14.99 -1.91 -15.75
C THR A 239 -16.17 -2.17 -14.80
N ARG A 240 -16.06 -3.25 -13.99
CA ARG A 240 -17.10 -3.59 -13.02
C ARG A 240 -17.21 -2.54 -11.93
N ILE A 241 -18.44 -2.31 -11.48
CA ILE A 241 -18.73 -1.54 -10.28
C ILE A 241 -18.22 -2.31 -9.06
N ARG A 242 -17.67 -1.60 -8.07
CA ARG A 242 -17.18 -2.17 -6.81
C ARG A 242 -17.90 -1.53 -5.64
N ASN A 243 -18.03 -2.26 -4.55
CA ASN A 243 -18.51 -1.68 -3.31
C ASN A 243 -17.39 -0.81 -2.71
N SER A 244 -17.68 0.47 -2.50
CA SER A 244 -16.74 1.42 -1.93
C SER A 244 -17.47 2.59 -1.28
N ALA A 245 -17.12 2.89 -0.03
CA ALA A 245 -17.57 4.09 0.65
C ALA A 245 -16.96 5.40 0.08
N GLN A 246 -15.92 5.29 -0.76
CA GLN A 246 -15.22 6.42 -1.37
C GLN A 246 -15.59 6.60 -2.85
N GLN A 247 -16.43 5.73 -3.40
CA GLN A 247 -16.90 5.84 -4.78
C GLN A 247 -18.39 6.12 -4.83
N TYR A 248 -18.77 6.91 -5.83
CA TYR A 248 -20.15 7.14 -6.19
C TYR A 248 -20.34 6.92 -7.68
N LEU A 249 -21.57 6.67 -8.07
CA LEU A 249 -21.97 6.41 -9.43
C LEU A 249 -22.78 7.60 -9.93
N GLN A 250 -22.47 8.05 -11.13
CA GLN A 250 -23.31 8.92 -11.92
C GLN A 250 -23.97 8.09 -13.02
N ILE A 251 -25.29 8.07 -13.02
CA ILE A 251 -26.12 7.40 -14.00
C ILE A 251 -26.74 8.47 -14.87
N GLU A 252 -26.49 8.40 -16.16
CA GLU A 252 -27.04 9.32 -17.16
C GLU A 252 -28.10 8.61 -17.97
N THR A 253 -29.27 9.23 -18.11
CA THR A 253 -30.37 8.73 -18.94
C THR A 253 -30.31 9.34 -20.34
N ARG A 254 -30.96 8.72 -21.33
CA ARG A 254 -30.99 9.22 -22.71
C ARG A 254 -31.59 10.62 -22.87
N ARG A 255 -32.43 11.05 -21.93
CA ARG A 255 -32.97 12.42 -21.89
C ARG A 255 -32.04 13.43 -21.20
N GLY A 256 -30.83 13.00 -20.82
CA GLY A 256 -29.81 13.84 -20.18
C GLY A 256 -30.01 14.02 -18.67
N ALA A 257 -30.90 13.27 -18.02
CA ALA A 257 -31.05 13.33 -16.57
C ALA A 257 -29.85 12.63 -15.90
N GLN A 258 -29.33 13.24 -14.84
CA GLN A 258 -28.22 12.69 -14.06
C GLN A 258 -28.70 12.31 -12.66
N VAL A 259 -28.45 11.07 -12.28
CA VAL A 259 -28.81 10.50 -10.99
C VAL A 259 -27.55 9.98 -10.32
N PHE A 260 -27.40 10.26 -9.03
CA PHE A 260 -26.27 9.82 -8.23
C PHE A 260 -26.66 8.66 -7.32
N GLY A 261 -25.76 7.70 -7.18
CA GLY A 261 -25.97 6.54 -6.33
C GLY A 261 -24.67 5.90 -5.82
N HIS A 262 -24.83 4.90 -4.98
CA HIS A 262 -23.74 4.13 -4.38
C HIS A 262 -24.01 2.63 -4.51
N ALA A 263 -22.94 1.86 -4.73
CA ALA A 263 -23.04 0.42 -4.78
C ALA A 263 -23.20 -0.14 -3.36
N ILE A 264 -24.34 -0.80 -3.08
CA ILE A 264 -24.64 -1.40 -1.78
C ILE A 264 -24.27 -2.88 -1.72
N HIS A 265 -24.36 -3.58 -2.86
CA HIS A 265 -24.01 -4.99 -2.97
C HIS A 265 -23.38 -5.27 -4.33
N VAL A 266 -22.29 -6.05 -4.35
CA VAL A 266 -21.58 -6.40 -5.58
C VAL A 266 -21.21 -7.86 -5.57
N GLU A 267 -21.59 -8.58 -6.62
CA GLU A 267 -21.22 -9.98 -6.83
C GLU A 267 -20.72 -10.19 -8.27
N GLY A 268 -19.44 -10.49 -8.41
CA GLY A 268 -18.81 -10.73 -9.71
C GLY A 268 -18.90 -9.52 -10.64
N ARG A 269 -19.81 -9.56 -11.63
CA ARG A 269 -20.08 -8.48 -12.60
C ARG A 269 -21.39 -7.74 -12.33
N LYS A 270 -22.16 -8.17 -11.33
CA LYS A 270 -23.44 -7.58 -10.96
C LYS A 270 -23.27 -6.66 -9.76
N ALA A 271 -23.92 -5.52 -9.80
CA ALA A 271 -23.95 -4.56 -8.70
C ALA A 271 -25.38 -4.09 -8.46
N GLN A 272 -25.78 -4.04 -7.20
CA GLN A 272 -26.96 -3.33 -6.74
C GLN A 272 -26.54 -1.94 -6.29
N VAL A 273 -27.23 -0.95 -6.81
CA VAL A 273 -26.94 0.46 -6.62
C VAL A 273 -28.17 1.09 -5.99
N GLU A 274 -27.96 1.69 -4.82
CA GLU A 274 -28.93 2.58 -4.19
C GLU A 274 -28.71 3.98 -4.77
N PHE A 275 -29.78 4.67 -5.13
CA PHE A 275 -29.68 6.01 -5.73
C PHE A 275 -30.77 6.93 -5.20
N LEU A 276 -30.46 8.23 -5.17
CA LEU A 276 -31.41 9.25 -4.74
C LEU A 276 -32.12 9.83 -5.96
N GLY A 277 -33.44 9.63 -6.04
CA GLY A 277 -34.30 10.18 -7.09
C GLY A 277 -35.03 9.11 -7.89
N SER A 278 -35.64 9.51 -9.01
CA SER A 278 -36.32 8.59 -9.93
C SER A 278 -35.66 8.66 -11.30
N LEU A 279 -35.44 7.49 -11.91
CA LEU A 279 -35.00 7.38 -13.30
C LEU A 279 -36.14 7.71 -14.30
N GLY A 280 -37.37 7.96 -13.82
CA GLY A 280 -38.50 8.38 -14.65
C GLY A 280 -38.92 7.38 -15.74
N GLY A 281 -38.48 6.11 -15.63
CA GLY A 281 -38.66 5.09 -16.66
C GLY A 281 -37.81 5.29 -17.92
N ASP A 282 -36.83 6.20 -17.89
CA ASP A 282 -35.96 6.47 -19.02
C ASP A 282 -34.83 5.43 -19.11
N ALA A 283 -34.37 5.17 -20.33
CA ALA A 283 -33.30 4.21 -20.56
C ALA A 283 -31.95 4.81 -20.13
N ILE A 284 -31.13 4.01 -19.46
CA ILE A 284 -29.76 4.40 -19.08
C ILE A 284 -28.92 4.50 -20.35
N GLU A 285 -28.24 5.63 -20.52
CA GLU A 285 -27.26 5.87 -21.58
C GLU A 285 -25.86 5.51 -21.11
N SER A 286 -25.48 5.95 -19.91
CA SER A 286 -24.14 5.72 -19.39
C SER A 286 -24.12 5.60 -17.87
N VAL A 287 -23.15 4.85 -17.36
CA VAL A 287 -22.84 4.77 -15.94
C VAL A 287 -21.36 5.05 -15.77
N THR A 288 -21.04 5.98 -14.88
CA THR A 288 -19.67 6.40 -14.61
C THR A 288 -19.42 6.32 -13.10
N THR A 289 -18.38 5.60 -12.71
CA THR A 289 -17.90 5.57 -11.34
C THR A 289 -16.92 6.72 -11.12
N PHE A 290 -17.13 7.48 -10.05
CA PHE A 290 -16.24 8.53 -9.56
C PHE A 290 -15.63 8.13 -8.22
N GLY A 291 -14.39 8.57 -7.99
CA GLY A 291 -13.60 8.23 -6.82
C GLY A 291 -12.65 7.07 -7.10
N LYS A 292 -11.56 7.01 -6.32
CA LYS A 292 -10.54 5.99 -6.44
C LYS A 292 -11.05 4.63 -5.97
N ALA A 293 -10.67 3.57 -6.68
CA ALA A 293 -11.05 2.22 -6.30
C ALA A 293 -10.27 1.76 -5.06
N HIS A 294 -10.99 1.19 -4.08
CA HIS A 294 -10.39 0.53 -2.91
C HIS A 294 -9.38 -0.53 -3.30
N LEU A 295 -8.51 -0.84 -2.34
CA LEU A 295 -7.57 -1.93 -2.46
C LEU A 295 -8.28 -3.25 -2.70
N THR A 296 -7.69 -4.09 -3.55
CA THR A 296 -8.09 -5.51 -3.61
C THR A 296 -7.61 -6.23 -2.34
N SER A 297 -8.22 -7.38 -2.00
CA SER A 297 -7.77 -8.18 -0.84
C SER A 297 -6.29 -8.55 -0.91
N ALA A 298 -5.76 -8.80 -2.12
CA ALA A 298 -4.34 -9.08 -2.32
C ALA A 298 -3.46 -7.84 -2.07
N GLU A 299 -3.94 -6.65 -2.43
CA GLU A 299 -3.25 -5.39 -2.15
C GLU A 299 -3.26 -5.07 -0.64
N ALA A 300 -4.38 -5.27 0.04
CA ALA A 300 -4.48 -5.09 1.49
C ALA A 300 -3.58 -6.09 2.23
N TYR A 301 -3.63 -7.37 1.87
CA TYR A 301 -2.79 -8.41 2.47
C TYR A 301 -1.29 -8.14 2.25
N ARG A 302 -0.92 -7.54 1.11
CA ARG A 302 0.45 -7.11 0.86
C ARG A 302 0.91 -6.04 1.87
N GLU A 303 0.09 -5.04 2.22
CA GLU A 303 0.47 -4.04 3.25
C GLU A 303 0.74 -4.73 4.57
N TYR A 304 -0.18 -5.61 4.97
CA TYR A 304 -0.06 -6.38 6.20
C TYR A 304 1.24 -7.20 6.26
N VAL A 305 1.57 -7.93 5.19
CA VAL A 305 2.79 -8.74 5.12
C VAL A 305 4.04 -7.87 5.17
N ILE A 306 4.06 -6.73 4.48
CA ILE A 306 5.18 -5.79 4.53
C ILE A 306 5.40 -5.29 5.95
N LEU A 307 4.35 -4.82 6.62
CA LEU A 307 4.40 -4.35 8.00
C LEU A 307 4.90 -5.46 8.94
N ALA A 308 4.37 -6.69 8.81
CA ALA A 308 4.81 -7.83 9.61
C ALA A 308 6.30 -8.14 9.42
N ILE A 309 6.84 -8.01 8.20
CA ILE A 309 8.29 -8.17 7.95
C ILE A 309 9.07 -7.03 8.62
N LEU A 310 8.62 -5.78 8.49
CA LEU A 310 9.25 -4.61 9.11
C LEU A 310 9.27 -4.69 10.65
N GLN A 311 8.27 -5.34 11.24
CA GLN A 311 8.14 -5.62 12.68
C GLN A 311 8.88 -6.90 13.13
N GLY A 312 9.51 -7.63 12.21
CA GLY A 312 10.21 -8.89 12.49
C GLY A 312 9.29 -10.05 12.86
N GLU A 313 8.03 -10.01 12.45
CA GLU A 313 7.02 -11.06 12.69
C GLU A 313 6.94 -12.09 11.57
N SER A 314 7.52 -11.79 10.41
CA SER A 314 7.46 -12.66 9.23
C SER A 314 8.84 -13.00 8.71
N THR A 315 9.07 -14.29 8.45
CA THR A 315 10.27 -14.82 7.79
C THR A 315 10.05 -15.05 6.29
N LEU A 316 9.04 -14.40 5.68
CA LEU A 316 8.65 -14.64 4.29
C LEU A 316 9.81 -14.47 3.31
N LEU A 317 10.67 -13.45 3.50
CA LEU A 317 11.84 -13.22 2.63
C LEU A 317 12.89 -14.34 2.72
N SER A 318 12.89 -15.10 3.82
CA SER A 318 13.76 -16.26 3.98
C SER A 318 13.23 -17.51 3.27
N HIS A 319 11.97 -17.52 2.85
CA HIS A 319 11.31 -18.67 2.25
C HIS A 319 11.93 -19.02 0.88
N PRO A 320 12.21 -20.31 0.59
CA PRO A 320 12.87 -20.73 -0.66
C PRO A 320 12.21 -20.20 -1.94
N PHE A 321 10.87 -20.22 -2.01
CA PHE A 321 10.14 -19.68 -3.17
C PHE A 321 10.34 -18.17 -3.35
N VAL A 322 10.39 -17.41 -2.25
CA VAL A 322 10.59 -15.96 -2.30
C VAL A 322 12.03 -15.67 -2.71
N LYS A 323 13.00 -16.45 -2.20
CA LYS A 323 14.40 -16.40 -2.63
C LYS A 323 14.59 -16.71 -4.11
N ALA A 324 13.91 -17.72 -4.63
CA ALA A 324 13.97 -18.05 -6.06
C ALA A 324 13.53 -16.88 -6.96
N ILE A 325 12.54 -16.10 -6.51
CA ILE A 325 11.97 -15.01 -7.30
C ILE A 325 12.77 -13.71 -7.12
N TRP A 326 13.09 -13.35 -5.87
CA TRP A 326 13.61 -12.02 -5.53
C TRP A 326 15.10 -12.01 -5.22
N PHE A 327 15.69 -13.15 -4.90
CA PHE A 327 17.09 -13.30 -4.51
C PHE A 327 17.80 -14.39 -5.34
N PRO A 328 17.80 -14.33 -6.69
CA PRO A 328 18.25 -15.43 -7.55
C PRO A 328 19.75 -15.76 -7.42
N LYS A 329 20.54 -14.88 -6.80
CA LYS A 329 21.96 -15.11 -6.51
C LYS A 329 22.20 -15.92 -5.23
N HIS A 330 21.18 -16.09 -4.39
CA HIS A 330 21.30 -16.85 -3.16
C HIS A 330 21.24 -18.34 -3.42
N LEU A 331 22.00 -19.10 -2.62
CA LEU A 331 21.80 -20.54 -2.56
C LEU A 331 20.45 -20.82 -1.92
N ILE A 332 19.62 -21.61 -2.63
CA ILE A 332 18.28 -21.96 -2.19
C ILE A 332 18.31 -23.40 -1.72
N TRP A 333 17.98 -23.60 -0.46
CA TRP A 333 17.77 -24.92 0.09
C TRP A 333 16.28 -25.25 0.05
N TRP A 334 15.91 -26.19 -0.81
CA TRP A 334 14.57 -26.75 -0.86
C TRP A 334 14.45 -27.87 0.16
N SER A 335 13.30 -27.97 0.82
CA SER A 335 13.04 -29.14 1.66
C SER A 335 12.99 -30.39 0.78
N PRO A 336 13.61 -31.51 1.21
CA PRO A 336 13.61 -32.74 0.44
C PRO A 336 12.19 -33.14 0.04
N SER A 337 11.96 -33.35 -1.26
CA SER A 337 10.70 -33.86 -1.77
C SER A 337 10.46 -35.25 -1.20
N LYS A 338 9.29 -35.52 -0.61
CA LYS A 338 8.86 -36.90 -0.33
C LYS A 338 8.28 -37.59 -1.57
N HIS A 339 8.17 -36.89 -2.69
CA HIS A 339 7.62 -37.44 -3.92
C HIS A 339 8.68 -38.30 -4.63
N SER A 340 8.24 -39.50 -5.02
CA SER A 340 8.99 -40.43 -5.86
C SER A 340 9.53 -39.74 -7.11
N ASP A 341 10.79 -40.00 -7.47
CA ASP A 341 11.45 -39.56 -8.71
C ASP A 341 10.77 -40.07 -10.00
N SER A 342 9.67 -40.82 -9.86
CA SER A 342 8.85 -41.26 -10.98
C SER A 342 8.31 -40.06 -11.77
N LYS A 343 8.68 -39.98 -13.05
CA LYS A 343 8.12 -39.02 -14.01
C LYS A 343 6.59 -39.08 -13.97
N ILE A 344 5.94 -37.96 -13.62
CA ILE A 344 4.49 -37.85 -13.66
C ILE A 344 4.06 -37.95 -15.14
N PRO A 345 3.25 -38.94 -15.52
CA PRO A 345 2.83 -39.10 -16.90
C PRO A 345 1.85 -37.98 -17.28
N ILE A 346 2.05 -37.34 -18.42
CA ILE A 346 1.13 -36.31 -18.92
C ILE A 346 -0.17 -36.99 -19.36
N ARG A 347 -1.24 -36.91 -18.55
CA ARG A 347 -2.54 -37.53 -18.86
C ARG A 347 -3.49 -36.48 -19.39
N CYS A 348 -3.50 -36.31 -20.71
CA CYS A 348 -4.40 -35.39 -21.40
C CYS A 348 -4.96 -36.01 -22.68
N ALA A 349 -5.91 -36.94 -22.53
CA ALA A 349 -6.50 -37.66 -23.66
C ALA A 349 -7.13 -36.74 -24.73
N ASN A 350 -7.53 -35.52 -24.37
CA ASN A 350 -8.32 -34.62 -25.23
C ASN A 350 -7.60 -33.32 -25.65
N LEU A 351 -6.35 -33.09 -25.22
CA LEU A 351 -5.62 -31.85 -25.55
C LEU A 351 -4.49 -32.14 -26.53
N LYS A 352 -4.53 -31.53 -27.72
CA LYS A 352 -3.41 -31.55 -28.67
C LYS A 352 -2.32 -30.60 -28.16
N VAL A 353 -1.34 -31.15 -27.46
CA VAL A 353 -0.18 -30.42 -26.93
C VAL A 353 0.93 -30.41 -27.97
N ASN A 354 1.43 -29.22 -28.34
CA ASN A 354 2.58 -29.11 -29.23
C ASN A 354 3.92 -29.33 -28.48
N PRO A 355 5.06 -29.51 -29.16
CA PRO A 355 6.33 -29.79 -28.50
C PRO A 355 6.79 -28.74 -27.49
N SER A 356 6.49 -27.45 -27.73
CA SER A 356 6.85 -26.37 -26.79
C SER A 356 6.01 -26.40 -25.52
N GLN A 357 4.71 -26.68 -25.65
CA GLN A 357 3.79 -26.86 -24.54
C GLN A 357 4.14 -28.12 -23.74
N GLY A 358 4.53 -29.20 -24.42
CA GLY A 358 5.00 -30.44 -23.79
C GLY A 358 6.18 -30.20 -22.86
N ARG A 359 7.21 -29.47 -23.34
CA ARG A 359 8.36 -29.10 -22.49
C ARG A 359 7.96 -28.25 -21.29
N ALA A 360 7.02 -27.32 -21.46
CA ALA A 360 6.52 -26.51 -20.35
C ALA A 360 5.81 -27.37 -19.29
N ILE A 361 4.97 -28.33 -19.71
CA ILE A 361 4.29 -29.27 -18.80
C ILE A 361 5.31 -30.15 -18.08
N GLU A 362 6.28 -30.72 -18.81
CA GLU A 362 7.34 -31.53 -18.20
C GLU A 362 8.12 -30.76 -17.14
N LYS A 363 8.37 -29.47 -17.36
CA LYS A 363 9.02 -28.59 -16.39
C LYS A 363 8.15 -28.32 -15.16
N ILE A 364 6.84 -28.09 -15.34
CA ILE A 364 5.91 -27.88 -14.23
C ILE A 364 5.78 -29.15 -13.36
N LEU A 365 5.78 -30.34 -13.99
CA LEU A 365 5.62 -31.63 -13.31
C LEU A 365 6.94 -32.22 -12.79
N SER A 366 8.06 -31.55 -13.03
CA SER A 366 9.39 -32.02 -12.64
C SER A 366 9.53 -32.03 -11.12
N ALA A 367 10.08 -33.13 -10.58
CA ALA A 367 10.46 -33.23 -9.17
C ALA A 367 11.80 -32.52 -8.87
N SER A 368 12.51 -32.04 -9.91
CA SER A 368 13.80 -31.38 -9.77
C SER A 368 13.70 -30.07 -9.01
N ASP A 369 14.62 -29.84 -8.10
CA ASP A 369 14.72 -28.61 -7.33
C ASP A 369 14.98 -27.37 -8.22
N ALA A 370 15.62 -27.56 -9.38
CA ALA A 370 15.82 -26.50 -10.38
C ALA A 370 14.51 -26.05 -11.05
N ASP A 371 13.46 -26.87 -10.99
CA ASP A 371 12.18 -26.64 -11.67
C ASP A 371 11.05 -26.28 -10.67
N ARG A 372 11.37 -26.03 -9.39
CA ARG A 372 10.40 -25.64 -8.34
C ARG A 372 9.71 -24.31 -8.61
N VAL A 373 10.40 -23.40 -9.31
CA VAL A 373 9.88 -22.13 -9.77
C VAL A 373 10.26 -21.97 -11.23
N VAL A 374 9.27 -22.05 -12.11
CA VAL A 374 9.46 -21.97 -13.56
C VAL A 374 8.66 -20.80 -14.13
N LEU A 375 9.32 -19.98 -14.94
CA LEU A 375 8.66 -18.93 -15.72
C LEU A 375 8.35 -19.48 -17.12
N ILE A 376 7.07 -19.71 -17.40
CA ILE A 376 6.62 -20.11 -18.73
C ILE A 376 6.16 -18.87 -19.52
N GLN A 377 7.00 -18.45 -20.46
CA GLN A 377 6.71 -17.32 -21.35
C GLN A 377 6.27 -17.82 -22.73
N GLY A 378 5.21 -17.21 -23.26
CA GLY A 378 4.74 -17.50 -24.62
C GLY A 378 3.89 -16.36 -25.17
N PRO A 379 3.97 -16.07 -26.49
CA PRO A 379 3.12 -15.07 -27.14
C PRO A 379 1.62 -15.23 -26.87
N PRO A 380 0.80 -14.20 -27.16
CA PRO A 380 -0.65 -14.35 -27.18
C PRO A 380 -1.09 -15.51 -28.09
N GLY A 381 -2.09 -16.27 -27.67
CA GLY A 381 -2.63 -17.39 -28.46
C GLY A 381 -1.86 -18.72 -28.40
N THR A 382 -0.71 -18.81 -27.73
CA THR A 382 0.09 -20.07 -27.66
C THR A 382 -0.45 -21.15 -26.73
N GLY A 383 -1.67 -21.00 -26.22
CA GLY A 383 -2.31 -22.01 -25.37
C GLY A 383 -1.65 -22.16 -23.99
N LYS A 384 -1.22 -21.06 -23.35
CA LYS A 384 -0.74 -21.08 -21.95
C LYS A 384 -1.75 -21.70 -20.98
N THR A 385 -3.04 -21.41 -21.19
CA THR A 385 -4.12 -22.05 -20.43
C THR A 385 -4.17 -23.56 -20.65
N THR A 386 -3.95 -24.01 -21.88
CA THR A 386 -3.85 -25.45 -22.21
C THR A 386 -2.69 -26.12 -21.46
N VAL A 387 -1.54 -25.46 -21.34
CA VAL A 387 -0.40 -25.94 -20.54
C VAL A 387 -0.77 -26.08 -19.06
N ILE A 388 -1.44 -25.07 -18.49
CA ILE A 388 -1.90 -25.11 -17.08
C ILE A 388 -2.90 -26.25 -16.87
N THR A 389 -3.93 -26.35 -17.73
CA THR A 389 -4.92 -27.42 -17.66
C THR A 389 -4.24 -28.78 -17.72
N ALA A 390 -3.31 -28.95 -18.67
CA ALA A 390 -2.64 -30.22 -18.84
C ALA A 390 -1.76 -30.62 -17.66
N ALA A 391 -1.05 -29.67 -17.05
CA ALA A 391 -0.26 -29.92 -15.86
C ALA A 391 -1.12 -30.27 -14.64
N VAL A 392 -2.28 -29.60 -14.45
CA VAL A 392 -3.16 -29.85 -13.30
C VAL A 392 -3.90 -31.20 -13.40
N THR A 393 -4.21 -31.68 -14.61
CA THR A 393 -4.95 -32.93 -14.82
C THR A 393 -4.04 -34.16 -15.03
N SER A 394 -2.73 -33.98 -15.08
CA SER A 394 -1.74 -35.07 -15.20
C SER A 394 -1.42 -35.65 -13.82
#